data_AF-F3GPW2-F1
#
_entry.id   AF-F3GPW2-F1
#
_cell.length_a   1.000
_cell.length_b   1.000
_cell.length_c   1.000
_cell.angle_alpha   90.00
_cell.angle_beta   90.00
_cell.angle_gamma   90.00
#
_symmetry.space_group_name_H-M   'P 1'
#
loop_
_entity.id
_entity.type
_entity.pdbx_description
1 polymer ?
#
loop_
_entity_poly.entity_id
_entity_poly.type
_entity_poly.pdbx_seq_one_letter_code
_entity_poly.pdbx_strand_id
1 'polypeptide(L)' 'CIIPAVAIYEPDWRSGKAVATRIVREDADLLGIAGLWEQWRDPSTDQILHSYTMLTVNA' A
#
# COMPACT_ATOMS: atom_id res chain seq x y z
N CYS A 1 7.29 -7.61 5.47
CA CYS A 1 7.73 -6.21 5.71
C CYS A 1 6.55 -5.44 6.32
N ILE A 2 6.77 -4.20 6.74
CA ILE A 2 5.71 -3.28 7.15
C ILE A 2 5.81 -2.06 6.24
N ILE A 3 4.69 -1.65 5.63
CA ILE A 3 4.62 -0.44 4.81
C ILE A 3 4.05 0.68 5.70
N PRO A 4 4.88 1.63 6.16
CA PRO A 4 4.41 2.78 6.92
C PRO A 4 3.72 3.78 5.99
N ALA A 5 2.52 4.23 6.34
CA ALA A 5 1.80 5.25 5.59
C ALA A 5 1.10 6.25 6.52
N VAL A 6 1.07 7.52 6.15
CA VAL A 6 0.28 8.53 6.86
C VAL A 6 -1.22 8.33 6.63
N ALA A 7 -1.59 7.88 5.44
CA ALA A 7 -2.96 7.59 5.03
C ALA A 7 -2.97 6.61 3.85
N ILE A 8 -4.10 5.94 3.64
CA ILE A 8 -4.44 5.29 2.37
C ILE A 8 -5.69 5.95 1.75
N TYR A 9 -5.94 5.68 0.48
CA TYR A 9 -7.05 6.25 -0.26
C TYR A 9 -7.80 5.15 -1.00
N GLU A 10 -9.12 5.14 -0.84
CA GLU A 10 -10.03 4.27 -1.59
C GLU A 10 -11.12 5.12 -2.27
N PRO A 11 -11.60 4.74 -3.46
CA PRO A 11 -12.67 5.46 -4.12
C PRO A 11 -14.02 5.15 -3.45
N ASP A 12 -14.71 6.19 -2.99
CA ASP A 12 -16.11 6.10 -2.56
C ASP A 12 -17.03 6.38 -3.75
N TRP A 13 -17.89 5.41 -4.06
CA TRP A 13 -18.81 5.42 -5.19
C TRP A 13 -20.25 5.79 -4.83
N ARG A 14 -20.57 6.14 -3.58
CA ARG A 14 -21.95 6.48 -3.14
C ARG A 14 -22.58 7.61 -3.93
N SER A 15 -21.76 8.50 -4.50
CA SER A 15 -22.21 9.60 -5.36
C SER A 15 -22.41 9.24 -6.84
N GLY A 16 -22.11 7.99 -7.24
CA GLY A 16 -22.00 7.57 -8.64
C GLY A 16 -20.70 8.00 -9.34
N LYS A 17 -19.77 8.62 -8.60
CA LYS A 17 -18.43 9.02 -9.07
C LYS A 17 -17.39 8.53 -8.08
N ALA A 18 -16.16 8.28 -8.54
CA ALA A 18 -15.02 7.96 -7.69
C ALA A 18 -14.58 9.19 -6.88
N VAL A 19 -15.00 9.27 -5.61
CA VAL A 19 -14.54 10.31 -4.67
C VAL A 19 -13.40 9.73 -3.83
N ALA A 20 -12.20 10.28 -3.98
CA ALA A 20 -11.03 9.82 -3.23
C ALA A 20 -11.26 10.04 -1.72
N THR A 21 -11.41 8.95 -0.97
CA THR A 21 -11.68 8.97 0.46
C THR A 21 -10.41 8.63 1.22
N ARG A 22 -10.00 9.56 2.10
CA ARG A 22 -8.78 9.42 2.91
C ARG A 22 -9.08 8.62 4.17
N ILE A 23 -8.30 7.56 4.41
CA ILE A 23 -8.38 6.71 5.60
C ILE A 23 -7.10 6.89 6.43
N VAL A 24 -7.27 7.15 7.73
CA VAL A 24 -6.18 7.38 8.69
C VAL A 24 -6.46 6.71 10.02
N ARG A 25 -5.42 6.57 10.85
CA ARG A 25 -5.61 6.20 12.26
C ARG A 25 -6.23 7.37 13.03
N GLU A 26 -7.10 7.04 13.96
CA GLU A 26 -7.77 8.01 14.84
C GLU A 26 -6.78 8.76 15.74
N ASP A 27 -5.73 8.08 16.20
CA ASP A 27 -4.67 8.63 17.05
C ASP A 27 -3.60 9.44 16.29
N ALA A 28 -3.80 9.67 14.98
CA ALA A 28 -2.91 10.40 14.09
C ALA A 28 -1.49 9.81 13.89
N ASP A 29 -1.22 8.61 14.38
CA ASP A 29 0.01 7.87 14.09
C ASP A 29 0.00 7.29 12.65
N LEU A 30 1.15 6.75 12.22
CA LEU A 30 1.27 6.03 10.96
C LEU A 30 0.46 4.72 10.95
N LEU A 31 -0.18 4.43 9.83
CA LEU A 31 -0.66 3.09 9.48
C LEU A 31 0.55 2.16 9.29
N GLY A 32 0.52 1.00 9.94
CA GLY A 32 1.45 -0.10 9.66
C GLY A 32 0.76 -1.17 8.83
N ILE A 33 0.95 -1.14 7.51
CA ILE A 33 0.29 -2.09 6.60
C ILE A 33 1.15 -3.34 6.47
N ALA A 34 0.54 -4.51 6.67
CA ALA A 34 1.22 -5.80 6.50
C ALA A 34 1.58 -6.02 5.02
N GLY A 35 2.81 -6.43 4.75
CA GLY A 35 3.26 -6.69 3.38
C GLY A 35 4.23 -7.85 3.25
N LEU A 36 4.33 -8.34 2.02
CA LEU A 36 5.40 -9.21 1.57
C LEU A 36 6.40 -8.39 0.74
N TRP A 37 7.64 -8.83 0.70
CA TRP A 37 8.68 -8.22 -0.13
C TRP A 37 9.54 -9.31 -0.76
N GLU A 38 10.15 -8.99 -1.89
CA GLU A 38 11.09 -9.85 -2.58
C GLU A 38 12.18 -9.01 -3.25
N GLN A 39 13.24 -9.67 -3.68
CA GLN A 39 14.24 -9.09 -4.55
C GLN A 39 14.32 -9.88 -5.85
N TRP A 40 14.51 -9.16 -6.96
CA TRP A 40 14.70 -9.74 -8.28
C TRP A 40 16.02 -9.25 -8.85
N ARG A 41 16.84 -10.17 -9.34
CA ARG A 41 18.07 -9.82 -10.06
C ARG A 41 17.76 -9.76 -11.55
N ASP A 42 17.95 -8.59 -12.14
CA ASP A 42 17.77 -8.39 -13.57
C ASP A 42 18.85 -9.16 -14.35
N PRO A 43 18.50 -10.14 -15.19
CA PRO A 43 19.48 -10.95 -15.92
C PRO A 43 20.23 -10.15 -16.99
N SER A 44 19.72 -8.99 -17.41
CA SER A 44 20.34 -8.13 -18.44
C SER A 44 21.29 -7.09 -17.86
N THR A 45 21.04 -6.62 -16.64
CA THR A 45 21.80 -5.54 -16.00
C THR A 45 22.54 -5.96 -14.72
N ASP A 46 22.28 -7.18 -14.22
CA ASP A 46 22.73 -7.72 -12.94
C ASP A 46 22.31 -6.88 -11.70
N GLN A 47 21.42 -5.91 -11.89
CA GLN A 47 20.89 -5.07 -10.81
C GLN A 47 19.93 -5.85 -9.93
N ILE A 48 19.97 -5.59 -8.62
CA ILE A 48 18.99 -6.11 -7.66
C ILE A 48 17.88 -5.08 -7.49
N LEU A 49 16.66 -5.45 -7.88
CA LEU A 49 15.44 -4.70 -7.61
C LEU A 49 14.77 -5.24 -6.36
N HIS A 50 14.47 -4.38 -5.40
CA HIS A 50 13.62 -4.71 -4.26
C HIS A 50 12.19 -4.26 -4.54
N SER A 51 11.23 -5.14 -4.31
CA SER A 51 9.80 -4.86 -4.49
C SER A 51 8.99 -5.32 -3.27
N TYR A 52 7.79 -4.78 -3.13
CA TYR A 52 6.88 -5.14 -2.06
C TYR A 52 5.43 -5.11 -2.54
N THR A 53 4.55 -5.75 -1.78
CA THR A 53 3.09 -5.70 -1.96
C THR A 53 2.39 -5.55 -0.62
N MET A 54 1.21 -4.94 -0.62
CA MET A 54 0.35 -4.81 0.55
C MET A 54 -0.63 -5.99 0.59
N LEU A 55 -0.72 -6.67 1.74
CA LEU A 55 -1.70 -7.73 1.93
C LEU A 55 -3.10 -7.13 2.08
N THR A 56 -4.06 -7.65 1.31
CA THR A 56 -5.47 -7.26 1.42
C THR A 56 -6.25 -8.30 2.22
N VAL A 57 -7.37 -7.85 2.79
CA VAL A 57 -8.35 -8.70 3.50
C VAL A 57 -9.75 -8.37 2.99
N ASN A 58 -10.73 -9.21 3.32
CA ASN A 58 -12.13 -8.87 3.08
C ASN A 58 -12.53 -7.59 3.87
N ALA A 59 -13.38 -6.77 3.26
CA ALA A 59 -13.85 -5.48 3.78
C ALA A 59 -15.39 -5.42 3.72
#